data_AF-A0A1V0QTC0-F1
#
_entry.id   AF-A0A1V0QTC0-F1
#
_cell.length_a   1.000
_cell.length_b   1.000
_cell.length_c   1.000
_cell.angle_alpha   90.00
_cell.angle_beta   90.00
_cell.angle_gamma   90.00
#
_symmetry.space_group_name_H-M   'P 1'
#
loop_
_entity.id
_entity.type
_entity.pdbx_description
1 polymer ?
#
loop_
_entity_poly.entity_id
_entity_poly.type
_entity_poly.pdbx_seq_one_letter_code
_entity_poly.pdbx_strand_id
1 'polypeptide(L)'
;MPPPSRRTRTFALLAVLVVLLSAGAVVAVREGRAPGLLPERSWGPWTDGGIEGWSAHVRVNTWGDAAQADIHFGKAEDLTLHAYGKTARTTSTMQPTVFTLTPDGRLTARRLPAP
;
A
#
# COMPACT_ATOMS: atom_id res chain seq x y z
N MET A 1 -3.04 -5.79 52.39
CA MET A 1 -3.05 -5.00 51.14
C MET A 1 -4.50 -4.86 50.69
N PRO A 2 -5.13 -3.68 50.73
CA PRO A 2 -6.50 -3.54 50.22
C PRO A 2 -6.51 -3.77 48.70
N PRO A 3 -7.53 -4.47 48.15
CA PRO A 3 -7.63 -4.67 46.72
C PRO A 3 -7.79 -3.32 46.01
N PRO A 4 -7.18 -3.13 44.82
CA PRO A 4 -7.30 -1.88 44.08
C PRO A 4 -8.78 -1.58 43.83
N SER A 5 -9.19 -0.35 44.12
CA SER A 5 -10.57 0.11 44.00
C SER A 5 -11.13 -0.17 42.60
N ARG A 6 -12.43 -0.44 42.51
CA ARG A 6 -13.13 -0.79 41.25
C ARG A 6 -12.82 0.20 40.12
N ARG A 7 -12.70 1.49 40.45
CA ARG A 7 -12.30 2.58 39.55
C ARG A 7 -10.90 2.38 38.96
N THR A 8 -9.93 1.99 39.79
CA THR A 8 -8.53 1.73 39.38
C THR A 8 -8.44 0.56 38.40
N ARG A 9 -9.25 -0.50 38.61
CA ARG A 9 -9.32 -1.64 37.70
C ARG A 9 -9.91 -1.27 36.34
N THR A 10 -10.98 -0.47 36.31
CA THR A 10 -11.58 0.01 35.06
C THR A 10 -10.61 0.88 34.25
N PHE A 11 -9.89 1.80 34.90
CA PHE A 11 -8.87 2.60 34.23
C PHE A 11 -7.73 1.75 33.67
N ALA A 12 -7.26 0.76 34.43
CA ALA A 12 -6.23 -0.17 33.96
C ALA A 12 -6.70 -0.98 32.73
N LEU A 13 -7.93 -1.48 32.75
CA LEU A 13 -8.50 -2.22 31.61
C LEU A 13 -8.66 -1.34 30.35
N LEU A 14 -9.11 -0.10 30.52
CA LEU A 14 -9.19 0.85 29.41
C LEU A 14 -7.81 1.17 28.84
N ALA A 15 -6.81 1.37 29.69
CA ALA A 15 -5.44 1.60 29.24
C ALA A 15 -4.90 0.39 28.45
N VAL A 16 -5.11 -0.83 28.94
CA VAL A 16 -4.71 -2.07 28.23
C VAL A 16 -5.43 -2.17 26.89
N LEU A 17 -6.73 -1.90 26.83
CA LEU A 17 -7.50 -1.92 25.59
C LEU A 17 -6.93 -0.94 24.57
N VAL A 18 -6.65 0.30 24.97
CA VAL A 18 -6.07 1.33 24.10
C VAL A 18 -4.70 0.90 23.57
N VAL A 19 -3.85 0.30 24.41
CA VAL A 19 -2.54 -0.21 23.98
C VAL A 19 -2.69 -1.33 22.94
N LEU A 20 -3.59 -2.29 23.18
CA LEU A 20 -3.84 -3.39 22.25
C LEU A 20 -4.39 -2.91 20.90
N LEU A 21 -5.34 -1.97 20.92
CA LEU A 21 -5.88 -1.37 19.70
C LEU A 21 -4.80 -0.59 18.92
N SER A 22 -3.96 0.16 19.63
CA SER A 22 -2.86 0.91 19.01
C SER A 22 -1.83 -0.03 18.38
N ALA A 23 -1.45 -1.10 19.08
CA ALA A 23 -0.55 -2.12 18.55
C ALA A 23 -1.14 -2.82 17.32
N GLY A 24 -2.43 -3.18 17.37
CA GLY A 24 -3.14 -3.75 16.23
C GLY A 24 -3.18 -2.81 15.01
N ALA A 25 -3.40 -1.52 15.23
CA ALA A 25 -3.39 -0.51 14.16
C ALA A 25 -1.99 -0.38 13.52
N VAL A 26 -0.93 -0.38 14.33
CA VAL A 26 0.45 -0.33 13.82
C VAL A 26 0.76 -1.56 12.97
N VAL A 27 0.37 -2.75 13.41
CA VAL A 27 0.54 -3.99 12.62
C VAL A 27 -0.24 -3.91 11.31
N ALA A 28 -1.51 -3.51 11.36
CA ALA A 28 -2.35 -3.38 10.16
C ALA A 28 -1.78 -2.37 9.15
N VAL A 29 -1.18 -1.27 9.62
CA VAL A 29 -0.48 -0.31 8.75
C VAL A 29 0.77 -0.94 8.14
N ARG A 30 1.61 -1.60 8.95
CA ARG A 30 2.85 -2.24 8.47
C ARG A 30 2.58 -3.30 7.41
N GLU A 31 1.51 -4.07 7.55
CA GLU A 31 1.09 -5.09 6.58
C GLU A 31 0.31 -4.50 5.38
N GLY A 32 0.15 -3.18 5.29
CA GLY A 32 -0.62 -2.53 4.22
C GLY A 32 -2.12 -2.83 4.25
N ARG A 33 -2.67 -3.35 5.34
CA ARG A 33 -4.10 -3.70 5.50
C ARG A 33 -4.99 -2.49 5.81
N ALA A 34 -4.38 -1.36 6.19
CA ALA A 34 -5.09 -0.12 6.53
C ALA A 34 -4.58 1.08 5.70
N PRO A 35 -4.75 1.08 4.36
CA PRO A 35 -4.22 2.13 3.49
C PRO A 35 -4.77 3.52 3.82
N GLY A 36 -6.00 3.62 4.35
CA GLY A 36 -6.59 4.89 4.79
C GLY A 36 -5.91 5.53 6.01
N LEU A 37 -4.99 4.82 6.66
CA LEU A 37 -4.20 5.33 7.79
C LEU A 37 -2.79 5.76 7.37
N LEU A 38 -2.43 5.64 6.09
CA LEU A 38 -1.14 6.08 5.56
C LEU A 38 -1.18 7.58 5.27
N PRO A 39 -0.49 8.43 6.05
CA PRO A 39 -0.42 9.86 5.74
C PRO A 39 0.51 10.10 4.55
N GLU A 40 0.32 11.21 3.84
CA GLU A 40 1.11 11.54 2.64
C GLU A 40 2.63 11.51 2.91
N ARG A 41 3.07 12.01 4.07
CA ARG A 41 4.48 12.01 4.51
C ARG A 41 5.13 10.63 4.65
N SER A 42 4.34 9.55 4.70
CA SER A 42 4.86 8.19 4.80
C SER A 42 5.31 7.64 3.45
N TRP A 43 4.92 8.29 2.35
CA TRP A 43 5.34 7.91 1.01
C TRP A 43 6.74 8.43 0.69
N GLY A 44 7.56 7.57 0.12
CA GLY A 44 8.82 7.96 -0.48
C GLY A 44 8.62 8.80 -1.74
N PRO A 45 9.72 9.34 -2.30
CA PRO A 45 9.66 10.09 -3.55
C PRO A 45 9.16 9.20 -4.69
N TRP A 46 8.54 9.83 -5.68
CA TRP A 46 8.29 9.20 -6.97
C TRP A 46 9.62 8.92 -7.67
N THR A 47 9.72 7.73 -8.25
CA THR A 47 10.85 7.31 -9.08
C THR A 47 10.33 7.03 -10.47
N ASP A 48 10.86 7.76 -11.44
CA ASP A 48 10.48 7.63 -12.84
C ASP A 48 11.24 6.47 -13.49
N GLY A 49 10.59 5.80 -14.43
CA GLY A 49 11.14 4.68 -15.17
C GLY A 49 10.37 4.39 -16.44
N GLY A 50 10.89 3.45 -17.23
CA GLY A 50 10.25 2.96 -18.44
C GLY A 50 10.09 1.45 -18.40
N ILE A 51 8.95 0.95 -18.87
CA ILE A 51 8.71 -0.50 -18.96
C ILE A 51 7.90 -0.83 -20.22
N GLU A 52 8.43 -1.70 -21.09
CA GLU A 52 7.75 -2.13 -22.32
C GLU A 52 7.26 -0.97 -23.23
N GLY A 53 7.98 0.16 -23.24
CA GLY A 53 7.60 1.35 -24.01
C GLY A 53 6.58 2.27 -23.32
N TRP A 54 6.23 1.97 -22.07
CA TRP A 54 5.41 2.80 -21.20
C TRP A 54 6.29 3.63 -20.28
N SER A 55 5.85 4.85 -19.97
CA SER A 55 6.44 5.64 -18.88
C SER A 55 5.77 5.23 -17.58
N ALA A 56 6.53 5.08 -16.51
CA ALA A 56 6.01 4.68 -15.21
C ALA A 56 6.64 5.50 -14.10
N HIS A 57 5.82 5.88 -13.13
CA HIS A 57 6.21 6.61 -11.94
C HIS A 57 5.82 5.73 -10.77
N VAL A 58 6.78 5.32 -9.95
CA VAL A 58 6.52 4.42 -8.82
C VAL A 58 6.98 5.06 -7.53
N ARG A 59 6.18 4.92 -6.47
CA ARG A 59 6.59 5.26 -5.11
C ARG A 59 6.23 4.15 -4.14
N VAL A 60 7.03 4.06 -3.08
CA VAL A 60 6.89 3.03 -2.05
C VAL A 60 6.65 3.72 -0.71
N ASN A 61 5.79 3.12 0.10
CA ASN A 61 5.53 3.58 1.44
C ASN A 61 6.66 3.13 2.39
N THR A 62 7.03 3.99 3.33
CA THR A 62 8.10 3.71 4.30
C THR A 62 7.59 3.14 5.62
N TRP A 63 6.27 3.20 5.86
CA TRP A 63 5.65 2.76 7.11
C TRP A 63 5.05 1.35 7.02
N GLY A 64 4.74 0.87 5.82
CA GLY A 64 4.24 -0.47 5.60
C GLY A 64 4.34 -0.94 4.16
N ASP A 65 3.93 -2.18 3.94
CA ASP A 65 3.96 -2.86 2.66
C ASP A 65 2.92 -2.24 1.72
N ALA A 66 3.32 -1.16 1.06
CA ALA A 66 2.46 -0.42 0.16
C ALA A 66 3.25 0.28 -0.94
N ALA A 67 2.78 0.16 -2.18
CA ALA A 67 3.33 0.89 -3.33
C ALA A 67 2.21 1.45 -4.21
N GLN A 68 2.55 2.53 -4.93
CA GLN A 68 1.70 3.12 -5.96
C GLN A 68 2.49 3.24 -7.25
N ALA A 69 1.82 3.05 -8.38
CA ALA A 69 2.38 3.30 -9.69
C ALA A 69 1.39 4.01 -10.59
N ASP A 70 1.86 5.05 -11.28
CA ASP A 70 1.18 5.68 -12.41
C ASP A 70 1.91 5.29 -13.69
N ILE A 71 1.17 4.83 -14.69
CA ILE A 71 1.70 4.18 -15.88
C ILE A 71 1.03 4.81 -17.11
N HIS A 72 1.83 5.29 -18.05
CA HIS A 72 1.39 6.14 -19.15
C HIS A 72 1.85 5.59 -20.50
N PHE A 73 0.92 5.52 -21.46
CA PHE A 73 1.22 5.28 -22.87
C PHE A 73 1.06 6.57 -23.68
N GLY A 74 2.09 7.42 -23.59
CA GLY A 74 2.03 8.75 -24.20
C GLY A 74 0.80 9.52 -23.69
N LYS A 75 -0.11 9.89 -24.61
CA LYS A 75 -1.39 10.55 -24.29
C LYS A 75 -2.61 9.64 -24.45
N ALA A 76 -2.40 8.36 -24.74
CA ALA A 76 -3.47 7.46 -25.16
C ALA A 76 -4.10 6.70 -24.00
N GLU A 77 -3.32 6.39 -22.96
CA GLU A 77 -3.81 5.62 -21.81
C GLU A 77 -3.00 5.94 -20.56
N ASP A 78 -3.72 6.10 -19.45
CA ASP A 78 -3.19 6.27 -18.10
C ASP A 78 -3.75 5.17 -17.20
N LEU A 79 -2.89 4.51 -16.44
CA LEU A 79 -3.23 3.43 -15.53
C LEU A 79 -2.62 3.71 -14.16
N THR A 80 -3.42 3.55 -13.11
CA THR A 80 -2.94 3.65 -11.73
C THR A 80 -3.06 2.29 -11.04
N LEU A 81 -2.01 1.90 -10.33
CA LEU A 81 -1.96 0.70 -9.49
C LEU A 81 -1.71 1.08 -8.03
N HIS A 82 -2.40 0.38 -7.15
CA HIS A 82 -2.24 0.50 -5.70
C HIS A 82 -2.03 -0.90 -5.11
N ALA A 83 -0.80 -1.20 -4.71
CA ALA A 83 -0.44 -2.48 -4.11
C ALA A 83 -0.33 -2.31 -2.59
N TYR A 84 -1.42 -2.56 -1.86
CA TYR A 84 -1.48 -2.44 -0.40
C TYR A 84 -1.52 -3.83 0.25
N GLY A 85 -0.42 -4.25 0.88
CA GLY A 85 -0.25 -5.57 1.50
C GLY A 85 -0.28 -6.76 0.53
N LYS A 86 -0.68 -6.54 -0.72
CA LYS A 86 -0.82 -7.53 -1.77
C LYS A 86 -0.48 -6.93 -3.12
N THR A 87 -0.01 -7.78 -4.03
CA THR A 87 0.24 -7.44 -5.42
C THR A 87 -1.02 -6.96 -6.11
N ALA A 88 -0.92 -5.84 -6.83
CA ALA A 88 -1.97 -5.30 -7.69
C ALA A 88 -1.68 -5.60 -9.16
N ARG A 89 -2.73 -5.74 -9.97
CA ARG A 89 -2.63 -5.98 -11.41
C ARG A 89 -3.66 -5.18 -12.17
N THR A 90 -3.29 -4.71 -13.36
CA THR A 90 -4.19 -4.09 -14.32
C THR A 90 -3.74 -4.44 -15.73
N THR A 91 -4.66 -4.36 -16.69
CA THR A 91 -4.39 -4.70 -18.09
C THR A 91 -4.66 -3.47 -18.94
N SER A 92 -3.71 -3.11 -19.81
CA SER A 92 -3.93 -2.04 -20.79
C SER A 92 -4.95 -2.47 -21.84
N THR A 93 -5.75 -1.49 -22.26
CA THR A 93 -6.72 -1.61 -23.33
C THR A 93 -6.12 -1.35 -24.72
N MET A 94 -5.08 -0.51 -24.79
CA MET A 94 -4.39 -0.18 -26.05
C MET A 94 -3.46 -1.28 -26.54
N GLN A 95 -2.76 -1.92 -25.61
CA GLN A 95 -1.92 -3.09 -25.87
C GLN A 95 -2.27 -4.10 -24.80
N PRO A 96 -2.49 -5.39 -25.14
CA PRO A 96 -2.90 -6.38 -24.15
C PRO A 96 -1.70 -6.72 -23.24
N THR A 97 -1.34 -5.80 -22.35
CA THR A 97 -0.16 -5.83 -21.47
C THR A 97 -0.67 -5.81 -20.04
N VAL A 98 -0.31 -6.84 -19.28
CA VAL A 98 -0.65 -6.93 -17.86
C VAL A 98 0.48 -6.29 -17.07
N PHE A 99 0.14 -5.22 -16.36
CA PHE A 99 1.01 -4.59 -15.37
C PHE A 99 0.77 -5.23 -14.02
N THR A 100 1.86 -5.51 -13.30
CA THR A 100 1.85 -6.10 -11.96
C THR A 100 2.74 -5.25 -11.06
N LEU A 101 2.16 -4.70 -9.99
CA LEU A 101 2.86 -3.94 -8.97
C LEU A 101 2.85 -4.71 -7.66
N THR A 102 4.02 -4.87 -7.07
CA THR A 102 4.21 -5.47 -5.74
C THR A 102 4.27 -4.40 -4.65
N PRO A 103 3.94 -4.71 -3.38
CA PRO A 103 3.95 -3.72 -2.30
C PRO A 103 5.33 -3.11 -2.00
N ASP A 104 6.43 -3.76 -2.38
CA ASP A 104 7.80 -3.26 -2.29
C ASP A 104 8.19 -2.37 -3.48
N GLY A 105 7.28 -2.11 -4.42
CA GLY A 105 7.49 -1.18 -5.52
C GLY A 105 8.03 -1.80 -6.80
N ARG A 106 8.21 -3.12 -6.87
CA ARG A 106 8.59 -3.76 -8.13
C ARG A 106 7.39 -3.75 -9.09
N LEU A 107 7.51 -2.95 -10.15
CA LEU A 107 6.60 -2.92 -11.29
C LEU A 107 7.12 -3.84 -12.40
N THR A 108 6.23 -4.67 -12.95
CA THR A 108 6.52 -5.53 -14.09
C THR A 108 5.40 -5.44 -15.11
N ALA A 109 5.74 -5.69 -16.38
CA ALA A 109 4.80 -5.70 -17.48
C ALA A 109 4.97 -7.00 -18.26
N ARG A 110 3.86 -7.59 -18.68
CA ARG A 110 3.86 -8.79 -19.52
C ARG A 110 2.85 -8.63 -20.63
N ARG A 111 3.33 -8.59 -21.87
CA ARG A 111 2.47 -8.63 -23.05
C ARG A 111 1.78 -10.00 -23.13
N LEU A 112 0.48 -9.97 -23.35
CA LEU A 112 -0.33 -11.15 -23.63
C LEU A 112 -0.17 -11.52 -25.11
N PRO A 113 -0.29 -12.82 -25.44
CA PRO A 113 -0.33 -13.25 -26.82
C PRO A 113 -1.44 -12.53 -27.58
N ALA A 114 -1.22 -12.26 -28.86
CA ALA A 114 -2.32 -11.93 -29.76
C ALA A 114 -3.28 -13.14 -29.81
N PRO A 115 -4.60 -12.90 -29.92
CA PRO A 115 -5.58 -13.97 -30.09
C PRO A 115 -5.30 -14.81 -31.36
#